data_AF-A0A2D6FLW2-F1
#
_entry.id   AF-A0A2D6FLW2-F1
#
_cell.length_a   1.000
_cell.length_b   1.000
_cell.length_c   1.000
_cell.angle_alpha   90.00
_cell.angle_beta   90.00
_cell.angle_gamma   90.00
#
_symmetry.space_group_name_H-M   'P 1'
#
loop_
_entity.id
_entity.type
_entity.pdbx_description
1 polymer ?
#
loop_
_entity_poly.entity_id
_entity_poly.type
_entity_poly.pdbx_seq_one_letter_code
_entity_poly.pdbx_strand_id
1 'polypeptide(L)'
;MRGKTIKLKCARCGKAFKKSLALYTHAKEAPKRSDPNSWYCSVKCSGGWDKQLSPFKHIFKLAKGRAKTTQREFDLDCQYLSDLWKRQRGYCAYTKLKMDLPPNHSQSRYQKMRSGPFTASLDRKDSSKGYVKDNIHFICLALNYAKKDWSENKFKKFLNALMKR
;
A
#
# COMPACT_ATOMS: atom_id res chain seq x y z
N MET A 1 28.31 -33.62 11.27
CA MET A 1 29.21 -32.58 10.71
C MET A 1 28.54 -31.21 10.85
N ARG A 2 29.16 -30.24 11.53
CA ARG A 2 28.56 -28.89 11.71
C ARG A 2 28.59 -28.15 10.37
N GLY A 3 27.43 -27.82 9.82
CA GLY A 3 27.31 -27.14 8.53
C GLY A 3 28.06 -25.79 8.53
N LYS A 4 28.80 -25.50 7.46
CA LYS A 4 29.50 -24.21 7.27
C LYS A 4 28.48 -23.05 7.32
N THR A 5 28.82 -21.98 8.03
CA THR A 5 27.97 -20.78 8.16
C THR A 5 28.73 -19.52 7.72
N ILE A 6 27.98 -18.51 7.24
CA ILE A 6 28.48 -17.19 6.85
C ILE A 6 27.87 -16.11 7.75
N LYS A 7 28.67 -15.10 8.12
CA LYS A 7 28.19 -13.91 8.84
C LYS A 7 27.74 -12.85 7.82
N LEU A 8 26.53 -12.32 8.00
CA LEU A 8 25.92 -11.31 7.14
C LEU A 8 25.42 -10.13 7.97
N LYS A 9 25.31 -8.96 7.35
CA LYS A 9 24.68 -7.78 7.95
C LYS A 9 23.23 -7.67 7.47
N CYS A 10 22.30 -7.44 8.39
CA CYS A 10 20.91 -7.22 8.06
C CYS A 10 20.72 -5.87 7.36
N ALA A 11 20.19 -5.86 6.14
CA ALA A 11 19.94 -4.66 5.35
C ALA A 11 18.90 -3.72 6.00
N ARG A 12 18.02 -4.25 6.88
CA ARG A 12 17.01 -3.44 7.58
C ARG A 12 17.47 -2.92 8.94
N CYS A 13 17.96 -3.78 9.82
CA CYS A 13 18.26 -3.41 11.22
C CYS A 13 19.76 -3.29 11.51
N GLY A 14 20.63 -3.51 10.52
CA GLY A 14 22.08 -3.40 10.67
C GLY A 14 22.76 -4.49 11.51
N LYS A 15 21.99 -5.34 12.20
CA LYS A 15 22.54 -6.41 13.06
C LYS A 15 23.24 -7.48 12.25
N ALA A 16 24.36 -7.97 12.78
CA ALA A 16 25.06 -9.14 12.26
C ALA A 16 24.31 -10.43 12.61
N PHE A 17 24.20 -11.37 11.67
CA PHE A 17 23.57 -12.66 11.88
C PHE A 17 24.27 -13.76 11.07
N LYS A 18 24.07 -15.02 11.45
CA LYS A 18 24.65 -16.18 10.77
C LYS A 18 23.60 -16.85 9.86
N LYS A 19 24.02 -17.29 8.67
CA LYS A 19 23.22 -18.11 7.75
C LYS A 19 24.04 -19.32 7.30
N SER A 20 23.41 -20.44 6.97
CA SER A 20 24.16 -21.56 6.40
C SER A 20 24.71 -21.20 5.03
N LEU A 21 25.92 -21.68 4.73
CA LEU A 21 26.59 -21.39 3.46
C LEU A 21 25.75 -21.90 2.28
N ALA A 22 25.16 -23.10 2.40
CA ALA A 22 24.28 -23.68 1.39
C ALA A 22 23.05 -22.78 1.08
N LEU A 23 22.37 -22.26 2.11
CA LEU A 23 21.22 -21.35 1.91
C LEU A 23 21.64 -19.98 1.39
N TYR A 24 22.87 -19.55 1.66
CA TYR A 24 23.42 -18.32 1.10
C TYR A 24 23.68 -18.48 -0.41
N THR A 25 24.40 -19.53 -0.81
CA THR A 25 24.72 -19.79 -2.22
C THR A 25 23.46 -19.97 -3.06
N HIS A 26 22.54 -20.84 -2.63
CA HIS A 26 21.26 -21.05 -3.32
C HIS A 26 20.44 -19.76 -3.48
N ALA A 27 20.37 -18.93 -2.43
CA ALA A 27 19.62 -17.67 -2.50
C ALA A 27 20.31 -16.59 -3.34
N LYS A 28 21.62 -16.70 -3.61
CA LYS A 28 22.37 -15.79 -4.48
C LYS A 28 22.14 -16.12 -5.96
N GLU A 29 21.93 -17.40 -6.27
CA GLU A 29 21.66 -17.92 -7.62
C GLU A 29 20.17 -17.85 -8.01
N ALA A 30 19.29 -17.46 -7.09
CA ALA A 30 17.85 -17.41 -7.33
C ALA A 30 17.45 -16.31 -8.33
N PRO A 31 16.73 -16.63 -9.43
CA PRO A 31 16.47 -15.70 -10.54
C PRO A 31 15.47 -14.58 -10.24
N LYS A 32 14.80 -14.58 -9.08
CA LYS A 32 13.70 -13.65 -8.74
C LYS A 32 13.96 -12.78 -7.51
N ARG A 33 15.22 -12.47 -7.21
CA ARG A 33 15.56 -11.63 -6.07
C ARG A 33 15.52 -10.15 -6.46
N SER A 34 14.72 -9.36 -5.74
CA SER A 34 14.59 -7.91 -5.98
C SER A 34 15.88 -7.14 -5.71
N ASP A 35 16.72 -7.64 -4.80
CA ASP A 35 18.06 -7.13 -4.53
C ASP A 35 18.95 -8.30 -4.03
N PRO A 36 19.99 -8.70 -4.78
CA PRO A 36 20.93 -9.77 -4.40
C PRO A 36 21.75 -9.47 -3.14
N ASN A 37 21.95 -8.20 -2.80
CA ASN A 37 22.76 -7.75 -1.68
C ASN A 37 21.96 -7.55 -0.39
N SER A 38 20.62 -7.56 -0.49
CA SER A 38 19.73 -7.44 0.66
C SER A 38 19.54 -8.77 1.39
N TRP A 39 20.06 -8.84 2.62
CA TRP A 39 19.93 -9.98 3.54
C TRP A 39 19.30 -9.54 4.85
N TYR A 40 18.54 -10.43 5.49
CA TYR A 40 17.74 -10.07 6.65
C TYR A 40 17.86 -11.12 7.75
N CYS A 41 18.04 -10.66 8.99
CA CYS A 41 18.28 -11.55 10.14
C CYS A 41 17.06 -12.35 10.59
N SER A 42 15.86 -11.98 10.13
CA SER A 42 14.61 -12.64 10.49
C SER A 42 13.53 -12.34 9.46
N VAL A 43 12.44 -13.13 9.50
CA VAL A 43 11.23 -12.89 8.69
C VAL A 43 10.73 -11.46 8.90
N LYS A 44 10.69 -10.96 10.14
CA LYS A 44 10.32 -9.55 10.45
C LYS A 44 11.22 -8.53 9.73
N CYS A 45 12.52 -8.82 9.63
CA CYS A 45 13.44 -7.93 8.93
C CYS A 45 13.34 -8.04 7.40
N SER A 46 13.02 -9.23 6.87
CA SER A 46 12.87 -9.50 5.43
C SER A 46 11.56 -9.01 4.82
N GLY A 47 10.84 -8.12 5.52
CA GLY A 47 9.50 -7.69 5.12
C GLY A 47 8.39 -8.71 5.43
N GLY A 48 8.69 -9.74 6.22
CA GLY A 48 7.71 -10.66 6.76
C GLY A 48 6.66 -9.92 7.58
N TRP A 49 5.42 -10.04 7.09
CA TRP A 49 4.16 -9.62 7.70
C TRP A 49 4.27 -8.54 8.76
N ASP A 50 4.56 -7.30 8.36
CA ASP A 50 4.08 -6.19 9.17
C ASP A 50 2.55 -6.22 9.11
N LYS A 51 1.91 -6.69 10.19
CA LYS A 51 0.45 -6.76 10.32
C LYS A 51 -0.16 -5.37 10.08
N GLN A 52 0.56 -4.28 10.40
CA GLN A 52 0.10 -2.90 10.19
C GLN A 52 0.09 -2.50 8.72
N LEU A 53 1.04 -2.99 7.91
CA LEU A 53 1.08 -2.72 6.47
C LEU A 53 0.15 -3.63 5.66
N SER A 54 -0.32 -4.72 6.29
CA SER A 54 -1.16 -5.72 5.65
C SER A 54 -2.34 -5.08 4.88
N PRO A 55 -3.22 -4.26 5.48
CA PRO A 55 -4.39 -3.73 4.78
C PRO A 55 -4.06 -2.91 3.52
N PHE A 56 -2.88 -2.28 3.48
CA PHE A 56 -2.45 -1.44 2.37
C PHE A 56 -1.88 -2.23 1.19
N LYS A 57 -1.45 -3.49 1.39
CA LYS A 57 -0.89 -4.32 0.31
C LYS A 57 -1.88 -4.54 -0.82
N HIS A 58 -3.14 -4.78 -0.48
CA HIS A 58 -4.16 -5.02 -1.50
C HIS A 58 -4.53 -3.73 -2.24
N ILE A 59 -4.68 -2.62 -1.51
CA ILE A 59 -4.91 -1.29 -2.10
C ILE A 59 -3.78 -0.93 -3.06
N PHE A 60 -2.53 -1.15 -2.64
CA PHE A 60 -1.33 -0.96 -3.45
C PHE A 60 -1.37 -1.78 -4.76
N LYS A 61 -1.67 -3.09 -4.67
CA LYS A 61 -1.74 -3.98 -5.84
C LYS A 61 -2.76 -3.49 -6.86
N LEU A 62 -3.92 -3.03 -6.40
CA LEU A 62 -4.97 -2.53 -7.29
C LEU A 62 -4.60 -1.19 -7.92
N ALA A 63 -4.05 -0.26 -7.14
CA ALA A 63 -3.56 1.02 -7.65
C ALA A 63 -2.50 0.80 -8.72
N LYS A 64 -1.54 -0.10 -8.47
CA LYS A 64 -0.51 -0.49 -9.43
C LYS A 64 -1.09 -1.12 -10.70
N GLY A 65 -2.08 -2.01 -10.54
CA GLY A 65 -2.81 -2.60 -11.66
C GLY A 65 -3.49 -1.54 -12.54
N ARG A 66 -4.24 -0.61 -11.92
CA ARG A 66 -4.92 0.48 -12.62
C ARG A 66 -3.95 1.45 -13.30
N ALA A 67 -2.84 1.79 -12.65
CA ALA A 67 -1.80 2.62 -13.23
C ALA A 67 -1.25 1.98 -14.51
N LYS A 68 -0.95 0.67 -14.46
CA LYS A 68 -0.49 -0.09 -15.63
C LYS A 68 -1.51 -0.13 -16.75
N THR A 69 -2.77 -0.46 -16.48
CA THR A 69 -3.81 -0.56 -17.53
C THR A 69 -4.16 0.78 -18.15
N THR A 70 -3.98 1.87 -17.41
CA THR A 70 -4.27 3.22 -17.90
C THR A 70 -3.03 4.00 -18.33
N GLN A 71 -1.87 3.34 -18.38
CA GLN A 71 -0.57 3.93 -18.75
C GLN A 71 -0.24 5.20 -17.96
N ARG A 72 -0.51 5.19 -16.66
CA ARG A 72 -0.24 6.32 -15.76
C ARG A 72 0.96 6.05 -14.89
N GLU A 73 1.63 7.13 -14.51
CA GLU A 73 2.73 7.10 -13.56
C GLU A 73 2.33 6.44 -12.24
N PHE A 74 3.31 5.76 -11.63
CA PHE A 74 3.15 5.07 -10.36
C PHE A 74 4.42 5.24 -9.51
N ASP A 75 4.34 6.06 -8.47
CA ASP A 75 5.35 6.21 -7.43
C ASP A 75 4.66 6.14 -6.07
N LEU A 76 4.30 4.93 -5.64
CA LEU A 76 3.79 4.67 -4.31
C LEU A 76 4.52 3.45 -3.74
N ASP A 77 4.49 3.34 -2.42
CA ASP A 77 4.84 2.12 -1.69
C ASP A 77 3.83 1.89 -0.55
N CYS A 78 3.85 0.71 0.07
CA CYS A 78 2.90 0.38 1.14
C CYS A 78 3.13 1.20 2.42
N GLN A 79 4.35 1.67 2.65
CA GLN A 79 4.70 2.47 3.82
C GLN A 79 4.05 3.86 3.70
N TYR A 80 4.18 4.50 2.54
CA TYR A 80 3.54 5.76 2.23
C TYR A 80 2.01 5.70 2.38
N LEU A 81 1.36 4.61 1.92
CA LEU A 81 -0.08 4.43 2.12
C LEU A 81 -0.46 4.31 3.61
N SER A 82 0.36 3.60 4.41
CA SER A 82 0.14 3.50 5.84
C SER A 82 0.29 4.84 6.54
N ASP A 83 1.32 5.60 6.20
CA ASP A 83 1.59 6.91 6.80
C ASP A 83 0.53 7.93 6.38
N LEU A 84 0.09 7.90 5.13
CA LEU A 84 -1.05 8.71 4.66
C LEU A 84 -2.33 8.39 5.44
N TRP A 85 -2.64 7.11 5.65
CA TRP A 85 -3.79 6.71 6.44
C TRP A 85 -3.72 7.21 7.89
N LYS A 86 -2.54 7.11 8.51
CA LYS A 86 -2.29 7.64 9.86
C LYS A 86 -2.45 9.16 9.92
N ARG A 87 -1.90 9.90 8.93
CA ARG A 87 -2.07 11.37 8.81
C ARG A 87 -3.54 11.75 8.67
N GLN A 88 -4.31 10.98 7.92
CA GLN A 88 -5.76 11.17 7.79
C GLN A 88 -6.58 10.67 8.98
N ARG A 89 -5.94 9.98 9.94
CA ARG A 89 -6.58 9.37 11.11
C ARG A 89 -7.75 8.43 10.75
N GLY A 90 -7.73 7.86 9.56
CA GLY A 90 -8.82 7.02 9.03
C GLY A 90 -10.09 7.78 8.60
N TYR A 91 -10.02 9.09 8.39
CA TYR A 91 -11.15 9.91 7.93
C TYR A 91 -11.01 10.31 6.45
N CYS A 92 -12.15 10.39 5.76
CA CYS A 92 -12.22 10.82 4.37
C CYS A 92 -11.63 12.22 4.22
N ALA A 93 -10.76 12.41 3.23
CA ALA A 93 -10.11 13.70 2.98
C ALA A 93 -11.10 14.84 2.76
N TYR A 94 -12.21 14.58 2.05
CA TYR A 94 -13.25 15.57 1.75
C TYR A 94 -14.25 15.77 2.88
N THR A 95 -14.97 14.71 3.27
CA THR A 95 -16.16 14.83 4.14
C THR A 95 -15.86 14.64 5.63
N LYS A 96 -14.64 14.24 5.98
CA LYS A 96 -14.26 13.87 7.35
C LYS A 96 -15.10 12.74 7.95
N LEU A 97 -15.78 11.94 7.12
CA LEU A 97 -16.46 10.73 7.56
C LEU A 97 -15.44 9.64 7.90
N LYS A 98 -15.71 8.87 8.95
CA LYS A 98 -14.88 7.72 9.33
C LYS A 98 -14.97 6.65 8.25
N MET A 99 -13.82 6.12 7.84
CA MET A 99 -13.74 5.10 6.80
C MET A 99 -13.39 3.73 7.37
N ASP A 100 -13.91 2.70 6.72
CA ASP A 100 -13.60 1.31 7.04
C ASP A 100 -12.40 0.83 6.23
N LEU A 101 -11.34 0.41 6.92
CA LEU A 101 -10.16 -0.19 6.30
C LEU A 101 -10.30 -1.72 6.32
N PRO A 102 -10.62 -2.37 5.18
CA PRO A 102 -10.85 -3.81 5.15
C PRO A 102 -9.59 -4.60 5.59
N PRO A 103 -9.73 -5.57 6.51
CA PRO A 103 -8.63 -6.39 6.94
C PRO A 103 -8.16 -7.30 5.80
N ASN A 104 -6.87 -7.63 5.84
CA ASN A 104 -6.18 -8.26 4.73
C ASN A 104 -6.34 -9.80 4.71
N HIS A 105 -7.54 -10.30 4.96
CA HIS A 105 -7.78 -11.73 5.13
C HIS A 105 -8.84 -12.22 4.15
N SER A 106 -8.38 -12.96 3.13
CA SER A 106 -9.10 -13.57 2.00
C SER A 106 -9.76 -12.60 1.01
N GLN A 107 -9.55 -12.84 -0.29
CA GLN A 107 -10.24 -12.13 -1.36
C GLN A 107 -11.76 -12.16 -1.19
N SER A 108 -12.31 -13.22 -0.61
CA SER A 108 -13.75 -13.39 -0.35
C SER A 108 -14.31 -12.42 0.70
N ARG A 109 -13.68 -12.25 1.87
CA ARG A 109 -14.11 -11.25 2.87
C ARG A 109 -13.80 -9.83 2.41
N TYR A 110 -12.67 -9.65 1.74
CA TYR A 110 -12.32 -8.38 1.13
C TYR A 110 -13.36 -7.95 0.09
N GLN A 111 -13.83 -8.87 -0.77
CA GLN A 111 -14.90 -8.60 -1.75
C GLN A 111 -16.23 -8.27 -1.07
N LYS A 112 -16.58 -8.95 0.02
CA LYS A 112 -17.84 -8.72 0.75
C LYS A 112 -17.89 -7.36 1.45
N MET A 113 -16.78 -6.90 2.03
CA MET A 113 -16.65 -5.54 2.60
C MET A 113 -16.48 -4.45 1.55
N ARG A 114 -16.12 -4.81 0.31
CA ARG A 114 -15.78 -3.86 -0.75
C ARG A 114 -16.94 -3.03 -1.29
N SER A 115 -18.14 -3.29 -0.80
CA SER A 115 -19.38 -2.70 -1.29
C SER A 115 -19.91 -1.60 -0.37
N GLY A 116 -19.32 -1.43 0.82
CA GLY A 116 -19.77 -0.43 1.78
C GLY A 116 -19.45 0.99 1.30
N PRO A 117 -20.39 1.95 1.40
CA PRO A 117 -20.16 3.32 0.94
C PRO A 117 -18.99 4.01 1.66
N PHE A 118 -18.73 3.63 2.93
CA PHE A 118 -17.66 4.17 3.78
C PHE A 118 -16.33 3.42 3.68
N THR A 119 -16.22 2.42 2.81
CA THR A 119 -14.97 1.68 2.61
C THR A 119 -13.87 2.62 2.13
N ALA A 120 -12.68 2.50 2.71
CA ALA A 120 -11.51 3.26 2.29
C ALA A 120 -11.13 2.96 0.84
N SER A 121 -11.03 4.01 0.03
CA SER A 121 -10.66 3.94 -1.38
C SER A 121 -9.57 4.95 -1.69
N LEU A 122 -8.66 4.58 -2.59
CA LEU A 122 -7.56 5.45 -3.03
C LEU A 122 -8.04 6.30 -4.22
N ASP A 123 -8.13 7.62 -4.01
CA ASP A 123 -8.47 8.60 -5.04
C ASP A 123 -7.25 9.44 -5.44
N ARG A 124 -7.28 9.92 -6.68
CA ARG A 124 -6.27 10.83 -7.23
C ARG A 124 -6.85 12.25 -7.12
N LYS A 125 -6.17 13.14 -6.40
CA LYS A 125 -6.58 14.54 -6.25
C LYS A 125 -6.76 15.18 -7.61
N ASP A 126 -5.69 15.13 -8.41
CA ASP A 126 -5.72 15.44 -9.83
C ASP A 126 -5.92 14.16 -10.65
N SER A 127 -7.10 14.04 -11.27
CA SER A 127 -7.49 12.91 -12.11
C SER A 127 -6.68 12.81 -13.42
N SER A 128 -5.94 13.86 -13.82
CA SER A 128 -5.04 13.83 -14.98
C SER A 128 -3.71 13.12 -14.65
N LYS A 129 -3.25 13.22 -13.40
CA LYS A 129 -1.98 12.65 -12.94
C LYS A 129 -2.08 11.18 -12.53
N GLY A 130 -0.93 10.53 -12.39
CA GLY A 130 -0.83 9.13 -11.96
C GLY A 130 -1.02 8.92 -10.46
N TYR A 131 -0.73 7.70 -10.03
CA TYR A 131 -0.67 7.32 -8.62
C TYR A 131 0.73 7.63 -8.10
N VAL A 132 0.99 8.90 -7.83
CA VAL A 132 2.27 9.39 -7.31
C VAL A 132 2.08 9.95 -5.91
N LYS A 133 3.18 10.08 -5.15
CA LYS A 133 3.17 10.77 -3.85
C LYS A 133 2.56 12.17 -4.01
N ASP A 134 1.89 12.62 -2.96
CA ASP A 134 1.15 13.89 -2.89
C ASP A 134 -0.08 14.05 -3.81
N ASN A 135 -0.22 13.29 -4.91
CA ASN A 135 -1.42 13.29 -5.76
C ASN A 135 -2.52 12.33 -5.28
N ILE A 136 -2.35 11.66 -4.16
CA ILE A 136 -3.34 10.68 -3.67
C ILE A 136 -3.87 11.03 -2.29
N HIS A 137 -5.07 10.54 -1.99
CA HIS A 137 -5.67 10.56 -0.66
C HIS A 137 -6.67 9.41 -0.49
N PHE A 138 -7.01 9.11 0.76
CA PHE A 138 -8.09 8.19 1.07
C PHE A 138 -9.43 8.92 1.15
N ILE A 139 -10.42 8.38 0.44
CA ILE A 139 -11.81 8.84 0.49
C ILE A 139 -12.76 7.65 0.57
N CYS A 140 -14.00 7.92 0.96
CA CYS A 140 -15.06 6.91 0.93
C CYS A 140 -15.24 6.37 -0.50
N LEU A 141 -15.43 5.05 -0.64
CA LEU A 141 -15.60 4.41 -1.93
C LEU A 141 -16.74 5.02 -2.76
N ALA A 142 -17.87 5.31 -2.12
CA ALA A 142 -19.00 5.98 -2.78
C ALA A 142 -18.61 7.35 -3.38
N LEU A 143 -17.76 8.10 -2.68
CA LEU A 143 -17.26 9.39 -3.16
C LEU A 143 -16.28 9.23 -4.32
N ASN A 144 -15.45 8.18 -4.30
CA ASN A 144 -14.56 7.89 -5.42
C ASN A 144 -15.35 7.56 -6.70
N TYR A 145 -16.43 6.79 -6.57
CA TYR A 145 -17.35 6.53 -7.67
C TYR A 145 -18.08 7.78 -8.15
N ALA A 146 -18.55 8.62 -7.22
CA ALA A 146 -19.20 9.88 -7.57
C ALA A 146 -18.25 10.87 -8.26
N LYS A 147 -16.99 10.96 -7.80
CA LYS A 147 -15.98 11.87 -8.36
C LYS A 147 -15.56 11.48 -9.77
N LYS A 148 -15.36 10.18 -10.02
CA LYS A 148 -14.90 9.63 -11.30
C LYS A 148 -13.67 10.39 -11.87
N ASP A 149 -13.89 11.23 -12.88
CA ASP A 149 -12.89 12.00 -13.62
C ASP A 149 -13.00 13.52 -13.38
N TRP A 150 -13.94 13.96 -12.56
CA TRP A 150 -14.08 15.39 -12.24
C TRP A 150 -12.83 15.93 -11.56
N SER A 151 -12.54 17.19 -11.86
CA SER A 151 -11.50 17.93 -11.15
C SER A 151 -11.84 18.04 -9.67
N GLU A 152 -10.81 18.10 -8.84
CA GLU A 152 -10.95 18.23 -7.39
C GLU A 152 -11.85 19.41 -7.01
N ASN A 153 -11.68 20.56 -7.67
CA ASN A 153 -12.47 21.76 -7.41
C ASN A 153 -13.95 21.57 -7.78
N LYS A 154 -14.25 20.93 -8.92
CA LYS A 154 -15.63 20.64 -9.32
C LYS A 154 -16.30 19.70 -8.30
N PHE A 155 -15.58 18.67 -7.85
CA PHE A 155 -16.11 17.74 -6.86
C PHE A 155 -16.31 18.40 -5.49
N LYS A 156 -15.37 19.23 -5.02
CA LYS A 156 -15.53 20.01 -3.77
C LYS A 156 -16.76 20.92 -3.82
N LYS A 157 -17.00 21.62 -4.94
CA LYS A 157 -18.20 22.46 -5.13
C LYS A 157 -19.48 21.63 -4.99
N PHE A 158 -19.53 20.46 -5.63
CA PHE A 158 -20.66 19.53 -5.53
C PHE A 158 -20.90 19.06 -4.08
N LEU A 159 -19.86 18.63 -3.38
CA LEU A 159 -20.00 18.21 -1.98
C LEU A 159 -20.45 19.34 -1.06
N ASN A 160 -19.92 20.54 -1.24
CA ASN A 160 -20.33 21.71 -0.45
C ASN A 160 -21.82 22.04 -0.66
N ALA A 161 -22.35 21.88 -1.87
CA ALA A 161 -23.76 22.07 -2.14
C ALA A 161 -24.64 21.02 -1.42
N LEU A 162 -24.15 19.79 -1.23
CA LEU A 162 -24.87 18.73 -0.50
C LEU A 162 -24.81 18.88 1.02
N MET A 163 -23.67 19.34 1.56
CA MET A 163 -23.40 19.42 3.00
C MET A 163 -23.94 20.70 3.64
N LYS A 164 -24.20 21.75 2.85
CA LYS A 164 -24.94 22.93 3.33
C LYS A 164 -26.41 22.54 3.55
N ARG A 165 -26.72 22.13 4.77
CA ARG A 165 -28.08 22.01 5.30
C ARG A 165 -28.15 22.81 6.58
#